data_AF-A0A938LFS3-F1
#
_entry.id   AF-A0A938LFS3-F1
#
_cell.length_a   1.000
_cell.length_b   1.000
_cell.length_c   1.000
_cell.angle_alpha   90.00
_cell.angle_beta   90.00
_cell.angle_gamma   90.00
#
_symmetry.space_group_name_H-M   'P 1'
#
loop_
_entity.id
_entity.type
_entity.pdbx_description
1 polymer ?
#
loop_
_entity_poly.entity_id
_entity_poly.type
_entity_poly.pdbx_seq_one_letter_code
_entity_poly.pdbx_strand_id
1 'polypeptide(L)'
;MASIVSACRGRPNPARAHGAWIYLLLSVASGVLLAVDQEIRYAVLVGAGFVGAFLAAAALSVPSRRSGRLVWFGAGTAAAGPAVALWFEADSRFLIVGGLAAVLGGGAILLEKWFGFLSFTALAVGLAALAIAAPVSAIAGGAGLGRGAALFAFLWPFFCWRTFRIAAPLQSGEVWNRHALKARGLREAAIAAAWSLGVTMALRGF
;
A
#
# COMPACT_ATOMS: atom_id res chain seq x y z
N MET A 1 22.14 -22.96 -18.03
CA MET A 1 21.07 -22.13 -17.41
C MET A 1 21.61 -21.32 -16.23
N ALA A 2 22.66 -20.51 -16.44
CA ALA A 2 23.37 -19.80 -15.36
C ALA A 2 23.65 -18.32 -15.69
N SER A 3 22.85 -17.66 -16.54
CA SER A 3 23.11 -16.27 -16.96
C SER A 3 21.99 -15.25 -16.72
N ILE A 4 20.81 -15.64 -16.20
CA ILE A 4 19.71 -14.68 -15.95
C ILE A 4 19.74 -14.08 -14.54
N VAL A 5 20.47 -14.70 -13.60
CA VAL A 5 20.49 -14.26 -12.18
C VAL A 5 21.51 -13.13 -11.92
N SER A 6 22.42 -12.84 -12.86
CA SER A 6 23.50 -11.85 -12.69
C SER A 6 23.09 -10.40 -13.01
N ALA A 7 22.08 -10.18 -13.86
CA ALA A 7 21.75 -8.85 -14.37
C ALA A 7 20.91 -7.95 -13.43
N CYS A 8 20.49 -8.44 -12.26
CA CYS A 8 19.63 -7.68 -11.34
C CYS A 8 20.41 -6.94 -10.23
N ARG A 9 21.73 -7.11 -10.10
CA ARG A 9 22.57 -6.35 -9.16
C ARG A 9 22.87 -4.96 -9.73
N GLY A 10 21.87 -4.07 -9.75
CA GLY A 10 22.06 -2.69 -10.19
C GLY A 10 20.82 -1.98 -10.71
N ARG A 11 19.73 -2.71 -10.99
CA ARG A 11 18.47 -2.08 -11.40
C ARG A 11 17.83 -1.39 -10.18
N PRO A 12 17.53 -0.08 -10.23
CA PRO A 12 16.91 0.63 -9.13
C PRO A 12 15.58 -0.05 -8.79
N ASN A 13 15.42 -0.49 -7.55
CA ASN A 13 14.21 -1.17 -7.09
C ASN A 13 12.99 -0.25 -7.35
N PRO A 14 12.09 -0.60 -8.28
CA PRO A 14 11.01 0.28 -8.68
C PRO A 14 9.98 0.48 -7.57
N ALA A 15 9.74 -0.45 -6.63
CA ALA A 15 8.89 -0.16 -5.46
C ALA A 15 9.48 0.93 -4.55
N ARG A 16 10.81 1.00 -4.47
CA ARG A 16 11.55 2.09 -3.81
C ARG A 16 11.56 3.38 -4.64
N ALA A 17 11.61 3.28 -5.96
CA ALA A 17 11.57 4.43 -6.86
C ALA A 17 10.15 4.99 -7.07
N HIS A 18 9.11 4.16 -6.92
CA HIS A 18 7.70 4.48 -7.13
C HIS A 18 7.01 5.02 -5.87
N GLY A 19 7.62 4.85 -4.69
CA GLY A 19 7.00 5.25 -3.43
C GLY A 19 5.80 4.37 -3.10
N ALA A 20 5.96 3.04 -3.09
CA ALA A 20 4.96 2.10 -2.56
C ALA A 20 4.41 2.53 -1.18
N TRP A 21 5.29 3.07 -0.34
CA TRP A 21 4.96 3.71 0.94
C TRP A 21 3.98 4.89 0.82
N ILE A 22 4.05 5.68 -0.25
CA ILE A 22 3.16 6.82 -0.48
C ILE A 22 1.75 6.30 -0.73
N TYR A 23 1.59 5.27 -1.56
CA TYR A 23 0.28 4.66 -1.79
C TYR A 23 -0.30 4.10 -0.50
N LEU A 24 0.52 3.42 0.30
CA LEU A 24 0.09 2.89 1.59
C LEU A 24 -0.36 4.00 2.53
N LEU A 25 0.46 5.04 2.72
CA LEU A 25 0.15 6.15 3.61
C LEU A 25 -1.09 6.91 3.15
N LEU A 26 -1.24 7.16 1.85
CA LEU A 26 -2.42 7.81 1.30
C LEU A 26 -3.67 6.94 1.45
N SER A 27 -3.55 5.64 1.23
CA SER A 27 -4.63 4.68 1.43
C SER A 27 -5.10 4.69 2.89
N VAL A 28 -4.17 4.50 3.83
CA VAL A 28 -4.45 4.57 5.28
C VAL A 28 -5.03 5.93 5.67
N ALA A 29 -4.41 7.03 5.25
CA ALA A 29 -4.89 8.39 5.56
C ALA A 29 -6.30 8.64 5.01
N SER A 30 -6.61 8.17 3.80
CA SER A 30 -7.96 8.28 3.22
C SER A 30 -8.99 7.54 4.06
N GLY A 31 -8.64 6.34 4.54
CA GLY A 31 -9.50 5.55 5.41
C GLY A 31 -9.70 6.19 6.79
N VAL A 32 -8.62 6.67 7.40
CA VAL A 32 -8.65 7.40 8.68
C VAL A 32 -9.49 8.67 8.57
N LEU A 33 -9.29 9.47 7.51
CA LEU A 33 -10.03 10.70 7.28
C LEU A 33 -11.53 10.45 7.05
N LEU A 34 -11.89 9.34 6.43
CA LEU A 34 -13.28 8.93 6.27
C LEU A 34 -13.95 8.54 7.60
N ALA A 35 -13.15 8.11 8.59
CA ALA A 35 -13.61 7.71 9.92
C ALA A 35 -13.54 8.83 10.98
N VAL A 36 -13.19 10.07 10.59
CA VAL A 36 -13.02 11.20 11.54
C VAL A 36 -14.29 11.47 12.34
N ASP A 37 -15.47 11.31 11.73
CA ASP A 37 -16.77 11.57 12.37
C ASP A 37 -17.25 10.40 13.24
N GLN A 38 -16.44 9.35 13.38
CA GLN A 38 -16.77 8.13 14.11
C GLN A 38 -15.63 7.77 15.08
N GLU A 39 -15.03 6.59 14.95
CA GLU A 39 -14.03 6.07 15.88
C GLU A 39 -12.63 6.09 15.25
N ILE A 40 -12.09 7.29 15.05
CA ILE A 40 -10.80 7.52 14.38
C ILE A 40 -9.65 6.69 14.98
N ARG A 41 -9.69 6.44 16.30
CA ARG A 41 -8.68 5.64 17.03
C ARG A 41 -8.55 4.23 16.45
N TYR A 42 -9.65 3.57 16.09
CA TYR A 42 -9.63 2.22 15.54
C TYR A 42 -9.09 2.22 14.11
N ALA A 43 -9.48 3.22 13.31
CA ALA A 43 -8.94 3.40 11.97
C ALA A 43 -7.43 3.61 11.98
N VAL A 44 -6.91 4.40 12.93
CA VAL A 44 -5.47 4.64 13.10
C VAL A 44 -4.73 3.37 13.53
N LEU A 45 -5.26 2.62 14.49
CA LEU A 45 -4.64 1.37 14.97
C LEU A 45 -4.55 0.32 13.85
N VAL A 46 -5.63 0.12 13.10
CA VAL A 46 -5.65 -0.83 11.98
C VAL A 46 -4.77 -0.34 10.83
N GLY A 47 -4.80 0.96 10.52
CA GLY A 47 -3.91 1.59 9.56
C GLY A 47 -2.42 1.40 9.91
N ALA A 48 -2.06 1.55 11.18
CA ALA A 48 -0.71 1.28 11.68
C ALA A 48 -0.33 -0.20 11.50
N GLY A 49 -1.28 -1.12 11.65
CA GLY A 49 -1.09 -2.54 11.34
C GLY A 49 -0.63 -2.78 9.90
N PHE A 50 -1.26 -2.11 8.93
CA PHE A 50 -0.83 -2.18 7.53
C PHE A 50 0.57 -1.60 7.30
N VAL A 51 0.92 -0.50 7.97
CA VAL A 51 2.29 0.06 7.94
C VAL A 51 3.30 -0.93 8.50
N GLY A 52 2.96 -1.61 9.59
CA GLY A 52 3.77 -2.68 10.19
C GLY A 52 3.97 -3.86 9.22
N ALA A 53 2.90 -4.33 8.59
CA ALA A 53 2.94 -5.43 7.63
C ALA A 53 3.83 -5.09 6.42
N PHE A 54 3.68 -3.87 5.90
CA PHE A 54 4.51 -3.37 4.80
C PHE A 54 5.97 -3.25 5.22
N LEU A 55 6.25 -2.78 6.45
CA LEU A 55 7.61 -2.70 6.98
C LEU A 55 8.27 -4.07 7.11
N ALA A 56 7.55 -5.07 7.63
CA ALA A 56 8.02 -6.45 7.70
C ALA A 56 8.31 -7.01 6.30
N ALA A 57 7.39 -6.85 5.36
CA ALA A 57 7.57 -7.28 3.98
C ALA A 57 8.78 -6.59 3.31
N ALA A 58 8.91 -5.27 3.49
CA ALA A 58 10.03 -4.50 2.96
C ALA A 58 11.37 -4.96 3.54
N ALA A 59 11.44 -5.23 4.85
CA ALA A 59 12.63 -5.75 5.50
C ALA A 59 13.00 -7.16 5.03
N LEU A 60 12.01 -8.02 4.73
CA LEU A 60 12.23 -9.36 4.20
C LEU A 60 12.66 -9.38 2.73
N SER A 61 12.22 -8.40 1.93
CA SER A 61 12.50 -8.33 0.49
C SER A 61 13.94 -7.94 0.12
N VAL A 62 14.70 -7.32 1.03
CA VAL A 62 16.05 -6.82 0.75
C VAL A 62 17.08 -7.59 1.59
N PRO A 63 17.82 -8.55 1.01
CA PRO A 63 18.77 -9.38 1.74
C PRO A 63 19.81 -8.57 2.52
N SER A 64 20.31 -7.47 1.95
CA SER A 64 21.31 -6.58 2.56
C SER A 64 20.77 -5.70 3.71
N ARG A 65 19.45 -5.66 3.91
CA ARG A 65 18.79 -4.88 4.97
C ARG A 65 17.87 -5.74 5.83
N ARG A 66 18.04 -7.06 5.79
CA ARG A 66 17.27 -8.04 6.56
C ARG A 66 17.64 -7.94 8.04
N SER A 67 17.15 -6.89 8.70
CA SER A 67 17.29 -6.70 10.13
C SER A 67 16.17 -7.47 10.82
N GLY A 68 16.52 -8.50 11.59
CA GLY A 68 15.56 -9.24 12.40
C GLY A 68 14.73 -8.32 13.28
N ARG A 69 15.33 -7.25 13.82
CA ARG A 69 14.63 -6.24 14.63
C ARG A 69 13.53 -5.50 13.85
N LEU A 70 13.78 -5.10 12.60
CA LEU A 70 12.77 -4.43 11.77
C LEU A 70 11.63 -5.38 11.39
N VAL A 71 11.95 -6.65 11.11
CA VAL A 71 10.94 -7.68 10.83
C VAL A 71 10.05 -7.90 12.05
N TRP A 72 10.65 -8.10 13.23
CA TRP A 72 9.90 -8.28 14.47
C TRP A 72 9.06 -7.07 14.84
N PHE A 73 9.60 -5.86 14.71
CA PHE A 73 8.85 -4.63 14.98
C PHE A 73 7.67 -4.46 14.00
N GLY A 74 7.90 -4.70 12.71
CA GLY A 74 6.86 -4.62 11.69
C GLY A 74 5.77 -5.67 11.90
N ALA A 75 6.15 -6.94 12.12
CA ALA A 75 5.21 -8.03 12.38
C ALA A 75 4.44 -7.82 13.69
N GLY A 76 5.12 -7.37 14.74
CA GLY A 76 4.52 -7.01 16.02
C GLY A 76 3.46 -5.92 15.84
N THR A 77 3.78 -4.86 15.10
CA THR A 77 2.83 -3.77 14.81
C THR A 77 1.64 -4.26 13.96
N ALA A 78 1.90 -5.12 12.97
CA ALA A 78 0.88 -5.71 12.10
C ALA A 78 -0.15 -6.54 12.86
N ALA A 79 0.28 -7.24 13.92
CA ALA A 79 -0.60 -8.03 14.77
C ALA A 79 -1.25 -7.17 15.88
N ALA A 80 -0.45 -6.34 16.57
CA ALA A 80 -0.90 -5.59 17.72
C ALA A 80 -1.93 -4.52 17.37
N GLY A 81 -1.79 -3.81 16.25
CA GLY A 81 -2.75 -2.75 15.85
C GLY A 81 -4.18 -3.28 15.74
N PRO A 82 -4.45 -4.27 14.87
CA PRO A 82 -5.75 -4.92 14.75
C PRO A 82 -6.23 -5.59 16.05
N ALA A 83 -5.34 -6.27 16.78
CA ALA A 83 -5.71 -6.93 18.03
C ALA A 83 -6.16 -5.92 19.11
N VAL A 84 -5.46 -4.80 19.24
CA VAL A 84 -5.82 -3.72 20.16
C VAL A 84 -7.11 -3.04 19.71
N ALA A 85 -7.32 -2.84 18.41
CA ALA A 85 -8.59 -2.32 17.91
C ALA A 85 -9.77 -3.22 18.30
N LEU A 86 -9.64 -4.55 18.13
CA LEU A 86 -10.67 -5.51 18.54
C LEU A 86 -10.87 -5.56 20.06
N TRP A 87 -9.78 -5.41 20.83
CA TRP A 87 -9.86 -5.31 22.28
C TRP A 87 -10.71 -4.11 22.73
N PHE A 88 -10.67 -3.01 21.97
CA PHE A 88 -11.55 -1.86 22.15
C PHE A 88 -12.87 -1.95 21.38
N GLU A 89 -13.31 -3.16 21.02
CA GLU A 89 -14.61 -3.42 20.37
C GLU A 89 -14.76 -2.80 18.97
N ALA A 90 -13.65 -2.61 18.23
CA ALA A 90 -13.73 -2.23 16.82
C ALA A 90 -14.50 -3.26 15.98
N ASP A 91 -15.15 -2.79 14.92
CA ASP A 91 -15.98 -3.62 14.04
C ASP A 91 -15.19 -4.74 13.36
N SER A 92 -15.43 -5.99 13.75
CA SER A 92 -14.71 -7.16 13.24
C SER A 92 -14.82 -7.39 11.72
N ARG A 93 -15.77 -6.73 11.02
CA ARG A 93 -15.86 -6.78 9.55
C ARG A 93 -14.59 -6.29 8.86
N PHE A 94 -13.80 -5.42 9.51
CA PHE A 94 -12.51 -5.00 8.96
C PHE A 94 -11.56 -6.19 8.76
N LEU A 95 -11.67 -7.27 9.56
CA LEU A 95 -10.83 -8.47 9.42
C LEU A 95 -11.11 -9.24 8.13
N ILE A 96 -12.37 -9.28 7.70
CA ILE A 96 -12.76 -9.97 6.46
C ILE A 96 -12.08 -9.27 5.28
N VAL A 97 -12.19 -7.94 5.23
CA VAL A 97 -11.59 -7.11 4.18
C VAL A 97 -10.06 -7.09 4.30
N GLY A 98 -9.52 -7.07 5.53
CA GLY A 98 -8.09 -7.13 5.81
C GLY A 98 -7.46 -8.46 5.40
N GLY A 99 -8.17 -9.58 5.58
CA GLY A 99 -7.76 -10.90 5.10
C GLY A 99 -7.57 -10.93 3.58
N LEU A 100 -8.48 -10.29 2.83
CA LEU A 100 -8.33 -10.14 1.37
C LEU A 100 -7.05 -9.38 1.01
N ALA A 101 -6.72 -8.31 1.74
CA ALA A 101 -5.49 -7.56 1.52
C ALA A 101 -4.24 -8.42 1.74
N ALA A 102 -4.24 -9.26 2.79
CA ALA A 102 -3.14 -10.18 3.08
C ALA A 102 -2.97 -11.23 1.98
N VAL A 103 -4.07 -11.81 1.48
CA VAL A 103 -4.06 -12.77 0.37
C VAL A 103 -3.52 -12.13 -0.90
N LEU A 104 -3.99 -10.93 -1.27
CA LEU A 104 -3.49 -10.22 -2.44
C LEU A 104 -2.02 -9.83 -2.27
N GLY A 105 -1.61 -9.38 -1.08
CA GLY A 105 -0.21 -9.07 -0.78
C GLY A 105 0.71 -10.29 -0.94
N GLY A 106 0.32 -11.44 -0.38
CA GLY A 106 1.04 -12.71 -0.58
C GLY A 106 1.05 -13.16 -2.04
N GLY A 107 -0.08 -13.02 -2.73
CA GLY A 107 -0.21 -13.31 -4.16
C GLY A 107 0.71 -12.44 -5.01
N ALA A 108 0.81 -11.14 -4.73
CA ALA A 108 1.73 -10.23 -5.43
C ALA A 108 3.20 -10.66 -5.28
N ILE A 109 3.61 -11.10 -4.08
CA ILE A 109 4.97 -11.61 -3.84
C ILE A 109 5.24 -12.90 -4.63
N LEU A 110 4.27 -13.81 -4.69
CA LEU A 110 4.38 -15.03 -5.50
C LEU A 110 4.47 -14.71 -7.00
N LEU A 111 3.62 -13.81 -7.49
CA LEU A 111 3.62 -13.37 -8.88
C LEU A 111 4.93 -12.67 -9.24
N GLU A 112 5.49 -11.85 -8.35
CA GLU A 112 6.81 -11.24 -8.52
C GLU A 112 7.89 -12.31 -8.71
N LYS A 113 7.85 -13.38 -7.92
CA LYS A 113 8.82 -14.48 -8.02
C LYS A 113 8.72 -15.24 -9.35
N TRP A 114 7.53 -15.33 -9.94
CA TRP A 114 7.26 -16.14 -11.14
C TRP A 114 7.40 -15.35 -12.43
N PHE A 115 6.82 -14.15 -12.49
CA PHE A 115 6.73 -13.31 -13.69
C PHE A 115 7.69 -12.12 -13.68
N GLY A 116 8.37 -11.90 -12.55
CA GLY A 116 9.26 -10.77 -12.34
C GLY A 116 8.57 -9.55 -11.75
N PHE A 117 9.38 -8.73 -11.10
CA PHE A 117 8.98 -7.56 -10.31
C PHE A 117 8.15 -6.51 -11.08
N LEU A 118 8.45 -6.29 -12.35
CA LEU A 118 7.76 -5.31 -13.20
C LEU A 118 6.63 -5.92 -14.04
N SER A 119 6.26 -7.19 -13.79
CA SER A 119 5.13 -7.77 -14.48
C SER A 119 3.86 -6.99 -14.13
N PHE A 120 3.05 -6.73 -15.16
CA PHE A 120 1.78 -6.00 -15.03
C PHE A 120 0.91 -6.62 -13.93
N THR A 121 0.84 -7.95 -13.89
CA THR A 121 0.03 -8.71 -12.93
C THR A 121 0.50 -8.53 -11.50
N ALA A 122 1.81 -8.65 -11.21
CA ALA A 122 2.33 -8.49 -9.85
C ALA A 122 2.10 -7.05 -9.34
N LEU A 123 2.30 -6.06 -10.20
CA LEU A 123 2.04 -4.66 -9.86
C LEU A 123 0.55 -4.40 -9.59
N ALA A 124 -0.34 -4.86 -10.48
CA ALA A 124 -1.78 -4.65 -10.31
C ALA A 124 -2.31 -5.27 -9.01
N VAL A 125 -1.89 -6.50 -8.71
CA VAL A 125 -2.29 -7.21 -7.48
C VAL A 125 -1.69 -6.54 -6.23
N GLY A 126 -0.43 -6.11 -6.29
CA GLY A 126 0.21 -5.38 -5.19
C GLY A 126 -0.47 -4.04 -4.91
N LEU A 127 -0.87 -3.30 -5.95
CA LEU A 127 -1.61 -2.04 -5.80
C LEU A 127 -3.01 -2.25 -5.25
N ALA A 128 -3.69 -3.33 -5.65
CA ALA A 128 -4.97 -3.70 -5.07
C ALA A 128 -4.82 -3.96 -3.57
N ALA A 129 -3.81 -4.72 -3.14
CA ALA A 129 -3.53 -4.95 -1.72
C ALA A 129 -3.29 -3.62 -0.95
N LEU A 130 -2.58 -2.67 -1.54
CA LEU A 130 -2.36 -1.35 -0.94
C LEU A 130 -3.64 -0.51 -0.88
N ALA A 131 -4.47 -0.53 -1.93
CA ALA A 131 -5.73 0.20 -1.97
C ALA A 131 -6.74 -0.32 -0.96
N ILE A 132 -6.67 -1.59 -0.56
CA ILE A 132 -7.53 -2.17 0.49
C ILE A 132 -7.20 -1.65 1.89
N ALA A 133 -6.00 -1.11 2.14
CA ALA A 133 -5.70 -0.53 3.46
C ALA A 133 -6.67 0.61 3.83
N ALA A 134 -7.17 1.36 2.85
CA ALA A 134 -8.13 2.44 3.04
C ALA A 134 -9.50 1.95 3.56
N PRO A 135 -10.24 1.07 2.85
CA PRO A 135 -11.51 0.56 3.35
C PRO A 135 -11.36 -0.19 4.67
N VAL A 136 -10.28 -0.94 4.88
CA VAL A 136 -10.08 -1.69 6.13
C VAL A 136 -9.92 -0.73 7.31
N SER A 137 -9.13 0.33 7.14
CA SER A 137 -8.99 1.37 8.17
C SER A 137 -10.31 2.10 8.41
N ALA A 138 -11.04 2.45 7.35
CA ALA A 138 -12.34 3.13 7.46
C ALA A 138 -13.39 2.27 8.20
N ILE A 139 -13.52 0.99 7.82
CA ILE A 139 -14.46 0.04 8.43
C ILE A 139 -14.12 -0.19 9.90
N ALA A 140 -12.83 -0.30 10.24
CA ALA A 140 -12.40 -0.39 11.63
C ALA A 140 -12.84 0.81 12.45
N GLY A 141 -12.82 2.01 11.86
CA GLY A 141 -13.35 3.23 12.46
C GLY A 141 -14.87 3.38 12.42
N GLY A 142 -15.60 2.37 11.96
CA GLY A 142 -17.06 2.31 11.93
C GLY A 142 -17.72 2.66 10.58
N ALA A 143 -16.94 3.02 9.56
CA ALA A 143 -17.50 3.31 8.24
C ALA A 143 -18.22 2.07 7.66
N GLY A 144 -19.39 2.26 7.08
CA GLY A 144 -20.13 1.17 6.44
C GLY A 144 -19.36 0.53 5.26
N LEU A 145 -19.62 -0.76 5.00
CA LEU A 145 -19.00 -1.51 3.89
C LEU A 145 -19.14 -0.81 2.53
N GLY A 146 -20.28 -0.14 2.28
CA GLY A 146 -20.52 0.61 1.04
C GLY A 146 -19.54 1.77 0.84
N ARG A 147 -19.28 2.57 1.89
CA ARG A 147 -18.29 3.65 1.83
C ARG A 147 -16.86 3.11 1.69
N GLY A 148 -16.55 1.99 2.35
CA GLY A 148 -15.29 1.29 2.14
C GLY A 148 -15.12 0.83 0.69
N ALA A 149 -16.11 0.14 0.13
CA ALA A 149 -16.08 -0.32 -1.26
C ALA A 149 -15.93 0.84 -2.25
N ALA A 150 -16.62 1.95 -2.03
CA ALA A 150 -16.47 3.16 -2.83
C ALA A 150 -15.04 3.71 -2.74
N LEU A 151 -14.47 3.83 -1.54
CA LEU A 151 -13.10 4.28 -1.32
C LEU A 151 -12.09 3.42 -2.12
N PHE A 152 -12.26 2.10 -2.09
CA PHE A 152 -11.45 1.18 -2.89
C PHE A 152 -11.64 1.40 -4.40
N ALA A 153 -12.89 1.49 -4.86
CA ALA A 153 -13.23 1.68 -6.27
C ALA A 153 -12.66 2.98 -6.86
N PHE A 154 -12.48 4.02 -6.04
CA PHE A 154 -11.85 5.27 -6.49
C PHE A 154 -10.33 5.30 -6.34
N LEU A 155 -9.77 4.67 -5.30
CA LEU A 155 -8.32 4.67 -5.06
C LEU A 155 -7.58 3.68 -5.97
N TRP A 156 -8.12 2.47 -6.18
CA TRP A 156 -7.42 1.44 -6.93
C TRP A 156 -7.15 1.84 -8.39
N PRO A 157 -8.13 2.28 -9.21
CA PRO A 157 -7.86 2.66 -10.60
C PRO A 157 -6.83 3.78 -10.69
N PHE A 158 -6.88 4.73 -9.76
CA PHE A 158 -5.92 5.82 -9.69
C PHE A 158 -4.50 5.32 -9.33
N PHE A 159 -4.38 4.40 -8.38
CA PHE A 159 -3.10 3.78 -8.03
C PHE A 159 -2.50 2.98 -9.19
N CYS A 160 -3.34 2.25 -9.93
CA CYS A 160 -2.96 1.57 -11.17
C CYS A 160 -2.48 2.57 -12.22
N TRP A 161 -3.30 3.57 -12.56
CA TRP A 161 -2.95 4.58 -13.55
C TRP A 161 -1.61 5.27 -13.23
N ARG A 162 -1.43 5.72 -11.99
CA ARG A 162 -0.19 6.37 -11.55
C ARG A 162 1.01 5.44 -11.65
N THR A 163 0.86 4.18 -11.23
CA THR A 163 1.95 3.20 -11.29
C THR A 163 2.37 2.92 -12.72
N PHE A 164 1.44 2.71 -13.64
CA PHE A 164 1.77 2.46 -15.04
C PHE A 164 2.35 3.70 -15.74
N ARG A 165 1.88 4.90 -15.37
CA ARG A 165 2.44 6.17 -15.86
C ARG A 165 3.90 6.39 -15.44
N ILE A 166 4.28 5.92 -14.24
CA ILE A 166 5.67 5.99 -13.75
C ILE A 166 6.51 4.83 -14.29
N ALA A 167 5.92 3.65 -14.49
CA ALA A 167 6.61 2.47 -15.00
C ALA A 167 7.02 2.61 -16.46
N ALA A 168 6.17 3.17 -17.33
CA ALA A 168 6.45 3.27 -18.76
C ALA A 168 7.77 4.01 -19.09
N PRO A 169 8.07 5.19 -18.51
CA PRO A 169 9.36 5.87 -18.70
C PRO A 169 10.57 5.19 -18.03
N LEU A 170 10.35 4.33 -17.04
CA LEU A 170 11.42 3.53 -16.44
C LEU A 170 11.78 2.32 -17.32
N GLN A 171 10.83 1.84 -18.12
CA GLN A 171 11.04 0.76 -19.08
C GLN A 171 11.68 1.25 -20.39
N SER A 172 11.55 2.53 -20.74
CA SER A 172 12.14 3.11 -21.97
C SER A 172 13.66 3.29 -21.93
N GLY A 173 14.31 2.99 -20.79
CA GLY A 173 15.77 3.06 -20.67
C GLY A 173 16.34 4.48 -20.59
N GLU A 174 15.50 5.50 -20.40
CA GLU A 174 15.97 6.87 -20.14
C GLU A 174 16.89 6.92 -18.92
N VAL A 175 17.98 7.68 -19.00
CA VAL A 175 18.92 7.85 -17.89
C VAL A 175 18.28 8.78 -16.86
N TRP A 176 17.68 8.19 -15.84
CA TRP A 176 17.06 8.94 -14.73
C TRP A 176 18.10 9.38 -13.71
N ASN A 177 18.32 10.69 -13.56
CA ASN A 177 19.07 11.21 -12.42
C ASN A 177 18.21 11.16 -11.13
N ARG A 178 18.86 11.11 -9.96
CA ARG A 178 18.17 11.04 -8.65
C ARG A 178 17.23 12.22 -8.39
N HIS A 179 17.56 13.41 -8.88
CA HIS A 179 16.75 14.62 -8.73
C HIS A 179 15.47 14.55 -9.58
N ALA A 180 15.54 14.07 -10.82
CA ALA A 180 14.41 13.89 -11.73
C ALA A 180 13.42 12.86 -11.17
N LEU A 181 13.92 11.76 -10.61
CA LEU A 181 13.08 10.77 -9.91
C LEU A 181 12.38 11.37 -8.68
N LYS A 182 13.10 12.16 -7.88
CA LYS A 182 12.51 12.83 -6.70
C LYS A 182 11.45 13.85 -7.10
N ALA A 183 11.73 14.72 -8.08
CA ALA A 183 10.80 15.75 -8.52
C ALA A 183 9.52 15.14 -9.11
N ARG A 184 9.66 14.11 -9.95
CA ARG A 184 8.52 13.38 -10.50
C ARG A 184 7.75 12.63 -9.40
N GLY A 185 8.47 11.98 -8.48
CA GLY A 185 7.87 11.30 -7.33
C GLY A 185 7.04 12.24 -6.45
N LEU A 186 7.55 13.44 -6.15
CA LEU A 186 6.85 14.48 -5.38
C LEU A 186 5.61 14.99 -6.10
N ARG A 187 5.71 15.31 -7.40
CA ARG A 187 4.57 15.76 -8.20
C ARG A 187 3.46 14.71 -8.20
N GLU A 188 3.80 13.45 -8.47
CA GLU A 188 2.82 12.36 -8.51
C GLU A 188 2.26 12.04 -7.11
N ALA A 189 3.04 12.25 -6.04
CA ALA A 189 2.56 12.14 -4.67
C ALA A 189 1.56 13.25 -4.33
N ALA A 190 1.80 14.49 -4.79
CA ALA A 190 0.87 15.60 -4.60
C ALA A 190 -0.45 15.38 -5.34
N ILE A 191 -0.40 14.88 -6.58
CA ILE A 191 -1.61 14.49 -7.34
C ILE A 191 -2.37 13.39 -6.60
N ALA A 192 -1.64 12.39 -6.08
CA ALA A 192 -2.25 11.30 -5.32
C ALA A 192 -2.89 11.79 -4.02
N ALA A 193 -2.24 12.71 -3.30
CA ALA A 193 -2.81 13.32 -2.11
C ALA A 193 -4.07 14.12 -2.45
N ALA A 194 -4.05 14.95 -3.50
CA ALA A 194 -5.21 15.72 -3.94
C ALA A 194 -6.38 14.81 -4.35
N TRP A 195 -6.11 13.73 -5.08
CA TRP A 195 -7.12 12.73 -5.46
C TRP A 195 -7.72 12.05 -4.24
N SER A 196 -6.88 11.50 -3.36
CA SER A 196 -7.30 10.86 -2.12
C SER A 196 -8.15 11.78 -1.25
N LEU A 197 -7.73 13.04 -1.08
CA LEU A 197 -8.50 14.04 -0.34
C LEU A 197 -9.84 14.34 -1.01
N GLY A 198 -9.86 14.55 -2.33
CA GLY A 198 -11.08 14.82 -3.08
C GLY A 198 -12.10 13.69 -2.96
N VAL A 199 -11.64 12.44 -3.12
CA VAL A 199 -12.47 11.23 -2.95
C VAL A 199 -13.01 11.14 -1.53
N THR A 200 -12.15 11.29 -0.51
CA THR A 200 -12.60 11.20 0.88
C THR A 200 -13.61 12.31 1.23
N MET A 201 -13.39 13.55 0.77
CA MET A 201 -14.33 14.65 0.99
C MET A 201 -15.67 14.41 0.30
N ALA A 202 -15.65 13.91 -0.95
CA ALA A 202 -16.87 13.55 -1.66
C ALA A 202 -17.65 12.47 -0.90
N LEU A 203 -16.97 11.42 -0.42
CA LEU A 203 -17.61 10.31 0.30
C LEU A 203 -18.08 10.67 1.72
N ARG A 204 -17.58 11.75 2.33
CA ARG A 204 -18.10 12.27 3.60
C ARG A 204 -19.40 13.07 3.42
N GLY A 205 -19.62 13.67 2.26
CA GLY A 205 -20.85 14.41 1.93
C GLY A 205 -22.06 13.53 1.61
N PHE A 206 -21.87 12.21 1.43
CA PHE A 206 -22.91 11.20 1.20
C PHE A 206 -23.13 10.35 2.45
#